data_AF-A0A381TC50-F1
#
_entry.id   AF-A0A381TC50-F1
#
_cell.length_a   1.000
_cell.length_b   1.000
_cell.length_c   1.000
_cell.angle_alpha   90.00
_cell.angle_beta   90.00
_cell.angle_gamma   90.00
#
_symmetry.space_group_name_H-M   'P 1'
#
loop_
_entity.id
_entity.type
_entity.pdbx_description
1 polymer ?
#
loop_
_entity_poly.entity_id
_entity_poly.type
_entity_poly.pdbx_seq_one_letter_code
_entity_poly.pdbx_strand_id
1 'polypeptide(L)'
;MKRRTFLQLAGASVSAPLFGGGIERFGSAPSIQTSPSPEIVVVGAGAFGGWTALYLREMGHSVRLVDAYGPGNARSSSGGETRQIRASYGDREIYSRWAIEALSRWQAREA
;
A
#
# COMPACT_ATOMS: atom_id res chain seq x y z
N MET A 1 -11.02 -22.42 22.97
CA MET A 1 -12.01 -21.54 23.65
C MET A 1 -12.15 -20.24 22.83
N LYS A 2 -12.85 -20.24 21.69
CA LYS A 2 -14.27 -19.86 21.48
C LYS A 2 -14.72 -18.60 22.25
N ARG A 3 -14.56 -17.41 21.64
CA ARG A 3 -15.20 -16.14 22.07
C ARG A 3 -16.37 -15.77 21.15
N ARG A 4 -17.32 -16.70 20.98
CA ARG A 4 -18.56 -16.51 20.21
C ARG A 4 -19.73 -16.61 21.17
N THR A 5 -19.96 -15.57 21.96
CA THR A 5 -21.09 -15.54 22.91
C THR A 5 -21.44 -14.11 23.25
N PHE A 6 -22.25 -13.44 22.42
CA PHE A 6 -23.37 -12.62 22.89
C PHE A 6 -24.17 -12.08 21.69
N LEU A 7 -25.11 -12.87 21.20
CA LEU A 7 -26.30 -12.34 20.53
C LEU A 7 -27.48 -13.03 21.18
N GLN A 8 -27.94 -12.43 22.28
CA GLN A 8 -29.16 -12.83 22.95
C GLN A 8 -30.30 -12.11 22.22
N LEU A 9 -31.13 -12.91 21.55
CA LEU A 9 -32.44 -12.52 21.07
C LEU A 9 -33.30 -12.01 22.23
N ALA A 10 -33.86 -10.81 22.06
CA ALA A 10 -35.19 -10.43 22.52
C ALA A 10 -35.70 -9.46 21.43
N GLY A 11 -36.75 -9.74 20.66
CA GLY A 11 -37.98 -10.43 21.00
C GLY A 11 -39.07 -9.38 21.16
N ALA A 12 -40.17 -9.56 20.41
CA ALA A 12 -41.46 -8.87 20.49
C ALA A 12 -41.62 -7.52 19.75
N SER A 13 -42.31 -7.63 18.61
CA SER A 13 -43.28 -6.65 18.13
C SER A 13 -44.30 -6.29 19.22
N VAL A 14 -44.43 -4.99 19.56
CA VAL A 14 -45.59 -4.44 20.27
C VAL A 14 -45.93 -3.06 19.69
N SER A 15 -47.20 -2.97 19.32
CA SER A 15 -48.05 -1.83 18.98
C SER A 15 -47.66 -0.47 19.58
N ALA A 16 -47.83 0.58 18.77
CA ALA A 16 -47.77 1.98 19.18
C ALA A 16 -48.83 2.32 20.24
N PRO A 17 -48.49 3.23 21.17
CA PRO A 17 -49.42 4.23 21.65
C PRO A 17 -48.95 5.64 21.29
N LEU A 18 -49.93 6.44 20.91
CA LEU A 18 -49.91 7.89 20.76
C LEU A 18 -49.61 8.55 22.11
N PHE A 19 -48.37 9.01 22.35
CA PHE A 19 -48.10 10.03 23.36
C PHE A 19 -46.95 10.93 22.90
N GLY A 20 -47.23 12.24 22.87
CA GLY A 20 -46.28 13.28 22.52
C GLY A 20 -45.12 13.33 23.51
N GLY A 21 -43.94 12.98 23.03
CA GLY A 21 -42.66 13.13 23.70
C GLY A 21 -41.58 12.87 22.67
N GLY A 22 -40.85 13.92 22.30
CA GLY A 22 -39.84 13.85 21.25
C GLY A 22 -38.85 12.72 21.53
N ILE A 23 -38.76 11.76 20.61
CA ILE A 23 -37.61 10.87 20.54
C ILE A 23 -36.46 11.75 20.10
N GLU A 24 -35.67 12.27 21.05
CA GLU A 24 -34.35 12.75 20.72
C GLU A 24 -33.60 11.55 20.13
N ARG A 25 -33.30 11.63 18.83
CA ARG A 25 -32.37 10.70 18.20
C ARG A 25 -31.06 10.84 18.98
N PHE A 26 -30.77 9.88 19.84
CA PHE A 26 -29.43 9.70 20.38
C PHE A 26 -28.47 9.78 19.20
N GLY A 27 -27.62 10.80 19.22
CA GLY A 27 -26.74 11.15 18.11
C GLY A 27 -26.02 9.91 17.61
N SER A 28 -25.86 9.82 16.28
CA SER A 28 -25.06 8.78 15.65
C SER A 28 -23.80 8.57 16.48
N ALA A 29 -23.61 7.34 16.98
CA ALA A 29 -22.35 6.98 17.62
C ALA A 29 -21.21 7.43 16.70
N PRO A 30 -20.13 8.04 17.25
CA PRO A 30 -19.01 8.46 16.43
C PRO A 30 -18.59 7.24 15.61
N SER A 31 -18.54 7.40 14.28
CA SER A 31 -17.98 6.38 13.43
C SER A 31 -16.59 6.08 13.96
N ILE A 32 -16.30 4.81 14.20
CA ILE A 32 -14.94 4.37 14.47
C ILE A 32 -14.14 4.81 13.23
N GLN A 33 -13.39 5.90 13.35
CA GLN A 33 -12.40 6.26 12.36
C GLN A 33 -11.33 5.18 12.46
N THR A 34 -11.47 4.12 11.66
CA THR A 34 -10.32 3.34 11.26
C THR A 34 -9.42 4.31 10.52
N SER A 35 -8.42 4.84 11.22
CA SER A 35 -7.35 5.61 10.59
C SER A 35 -6.90 4.81 9.36
N PRO A 36 -6.93 5.38 8.15
CA PRO A 36 -6.41 4.67 6.99
C PRO A 36 -4.99 4.23 7.32
N SER A 37 -4.62 3.04 6.82
CA SER A 37 -3.25 2.54 6.98
C SER A 37 -2.26 3.62 6.55
N PRO A 38 -1.14 3.82 7.28
CA PRO A 38 -0.19 4.86 6.96
C PRO A 38 0.26 4.71 5.51
N GLU A 39 0.13 5.80 4.75
CA GLU A 39 0.47 5.86 3.34
C GLU A 39 1.96 6.15 3.18
N ILE A 40 2.65 5.35 2.36
CA ILE A 40 4.05 5.56 2.03
C ILE A 40 4.14 6.41 0.76
N VAL A 41 4.79 7.56 0.84
CA VAL A 41 5.03 8.42 -0.32
C VAL A 41 6.44 8.19 -0.83
N VAL A 42 6.55 7.78 -2.09
CA VAL A 42 7.83 7.66 -2.82
C VAL A 42 7.97 8.89 -3.72
N VAL A 43 9.01 9.70 -3.48
CA VAL A 43 9.31 10.91 -4.25
C VAL A 43 10.37 10.61 -5.30
N GLY A 44 9.99 10.76 -6.58
CA GLY A 44 10.78 10.44 -7.77
C GLY A 44 10.37 9.10 -8.39
N ALA A 45 9.80 9.12 -9.59
CA ALA A 45 9.40 7.94 -10.37
C ALA A 45 10.45 7.53 -11.42
N GLY A 46 11.73 7.61 -11.04
CA GLY A 46 12.83 7.01 -11.80
C GLY A 46 12.99 5.51 -11.53
N ALA A 47 14.07 4.90 -12.04
CA ALA A 47 14.33 3.46 -11.87
C ALA A 47 14.23 3.00 -10.40
N PHE A 48 14.92 3.66 -9.46
CA PHE A 48 14.86 3.27 -8.04
C PHE A 48 13.48 3.48 -7.42
N GLY A 49 12.83 4.60 -7.71
CA GLY A 49 11.52 4.92 -7.13
C GLY A 49 10.41 4.00 -7.63
N GLY A 50 10.44 3.66 -8.93
CA GLY A 50 9.53 2.67 -9.51
C GLY A 50 9.65 1.30 -8.85
N TRP A 51 10.89 0.78 -8.74
CA TRP A 51 11.14 -0.49 -8.04
C TRP A 51 10.74 -0.43 -6.56
N THR A 52 11.05 0.67 -5.86
CA THR A 52 10.67 0.85 -4.46
C THR A 52 9.15 0.82 -4.29
N ALA A 53 8.42 1.57 -5.12
CA ALA A 53 6.97 1.62 -5.07
C ALA A 53 6.35 0.24 -5.39
N LEU A 54 6.88 -0.47 -6.40
CA LEU A 54 6.44 -1.82 -6.75
C LEU A 54 6.60 -2.79 -5.57
N TYR A 55 7.80 -2.85 -4.96
CA TYR A 55 8.06 -3.75 -3.84
C TYR A 55 7.18 -3.43 -2.62
N LEU A 56 6.99 -2.15 -2.29
CA LEU A 56 6.10 -1.74 -1.20
C LEU A 56 4.64 -2.14 -1.47
N ARG A 57 4.19 -2.01 -2.72
CA ARG A 57 2.86 -2.45 -3.15
C ARG A 57 2.68 -3.96 -3.06
N GLU A 58 3.67 -4.73 -3.50
CA GLU A 58 3.67 -6.20 -3.41
C GLU A 58 3.64 -6.69 -1.95
N MET A 59 4.22 -5.91 -1.02
CA MET A 59 4.14 -6.17 0.43
C MET A 59 2.81 -5.75 1.08
N GLY A 60 1.86 -5.21 0.31
CA GLY A 60 0.52 -4.83 0.79
C GLY A 60 0.42 -3.42 1.37
N HIS A 61 1.43 -2.57 1.19
CA HIS A 61 1.36 -1.18 1.66
C HIS A 61 0.53 -0.30 0.72
N SER A 62 -0.11 0.73 1.31
CA SER A 62 -0.64 1.86 0.55
C SER A 62 0.52 2.75 0.12
N VAL A 63 0.69 2.96 -1.19
CA VAL A 63 1.83 3.68 -1.75
C VAL A 63 1.35 4.74 -2.73
N ARG A 64 1.86 5.96 -2.56
CA ARG A 64 1.74 7.06 -3.53
C ARG A 64 3.11 7.34 -4.13
N LEU A 65 3.24 7.14 -5.44
CA LEU A 65 4.44 7.50 -6.20
C LEU A 65 4.22 8.88 -6.86
N VAL A 66 5.12 9.83 -6.60
CA VAL A 66 5.06 11.19 -7.16
C VAL A 66 6.34 11.51 -7.93
N ASP A 67 6.24 12.24 -9.02
CA ASP A 67 7.39 12.70 -9.82
C ASP A 67 7.10 14.07 -10.44
N ALA A 68 8.13 14.90 -10.58
CA ALA A 68 7.99 16.26 -11.11
C ALA A 68 7.69 16.31 -12.63
N TYR A 69 8.08 15.28 -13.38
CA TYR A 69 7.97 15.25 -14.84
C TYR A 69 7.33 13.96 -15.39
N GLY A 70 7.01 13.01 -14.51
CA GLY A 70 6.47 11.70 -14.86
C GLY A 70 7.57 10.65 -15.11
N PRO A 71 7.22 9.35 -15.10
CA PRO A 71 8.19 8.26 -15.28
C PRO A 71 8.81 8.28 -16.68
N GLY A 72 10.08 7.89 -16.80
CA GLY A 72 10.77 7.74 -18.09
C GLY A 72 11.04 9.04 -18.86
N ASN A 73 10.91 10.20 -18.21
CA ASN A 73 11.08 11.49 -18.85
C ASN A 73 12.55 11.74 -19.31
N ALA A 74 12.73 12.63 -20.29
CA ALA A 74 14.03 12.95 -20.89
C ALA A 74 15.02 13.64 -19.93
N ARG A 75 14.56 14.17 -18.79
CA ARG A 75 15.42 14.76 -17.74
C ARG A 75 15.92 13.71 -16.74
N SER A 76 15.45 12.46 -16.83
CA SER A 76 15.81 11.40 -15.90
C SER A 76 17.18 10.78 -16.22
N SER A 77 17.94 10.40 -15.18
CA SER A 77 19.17 9.62 -15.33
C SER A 77 18.91 8.15 -15.71
N SER A 78 17.67 7.70 -15.53
CA SER A 78 17.19 6.38 -15.95
C SER A 78 16.64 6.34 -17.38
N GLY A 79 16.70 7.45 -18.13
CA GLY A 79 16.21 7.51 -19.52
C GLY A 79 17.09 6.76 -20.52
N GLY A 80 16.67 6.68 -21.78
CA GLY A 80 17.39 5.91 -22.82
C GLY A 80 17.06 4.42 -22.80
N GLU A 81 17.39 3.72 -23.89
CA GLU A 81 16.82 2.41 -24.20
C GLU A 81 17.44 1.25 -23.41
N THR A 82 18.74 1.30 -23.12
CA THR A 82 19.48 0.15 -22.57
C THR A 82 20.39 0.54 -21.41
N ARG A 83 20.66 -0.45 -20.54
CA ARG A 83 21.63 -0.37 -19.42
C ARG A 83 22.34 -1.72 -19.24
N GLN A 84 23.60 -1.69 -18.83
CA GLN A 84 24.37 -2.90 -18.56
C GLN A 84 24.19 -3.35 -17.10
N ILE A 85 23.96 -4.65 -16.91
CA ILE A 85 24.11 -5.34 -15.63
C ILE A 85 25.36 -6.21 -15.64
N ARG A 86 26.16 -6.17 -14.57
CA ARG A 86 27.44 -6.88 -14.44
C ARG A 86 27.67 -7.27 -12.99
N ALA A 87 28.23 -8.46 -12.74
CA ALA A 87 28.60 -8.93 -11.40
C ALA A 87 30.12 -8.87 -11.12
N SER A 88 30.97 -8.61 -12.11
CA SER A 88 32.43 -8.54 -11.95
C SER A 88 32.90 -7.22 -11.32
N TYR A 89 32.66 -7.02 -10.01
CA TYR A 89 33.09 -5.83 -9.26
C TYR A 89 34.41 -6.01 -8.47
N GLY A 90 35.16 -7.09 -8.72
CA GLY A 90 36.43 -7.38 -8.05
C GLY A 90 36.26 -7.54 -6.54
N ASP A 91 37.14 -6.90 -5.76
CA ASP A 91 37.15 -6.97 -4.29
C ASP A 91 35.93 -6.30 -3.63
N ARG A 92 35.04 -5.67 -4.41
CA ARG A 92 33.83 -5.02 -3.92
C ARG A 92 32.65 -6.00 -3.95
N GLU A 93 32.79 -7.09 -3.21
CA GLU A 93 31.88 -8.25 -3.19
C GLU A 93 30.39 -7.87 -3.04
N ILE A 94 30.09 -6.85 -2.22
CA ILE A 94 28.71 -6.39 -1.98
C ILE A 94 27.98 -6.03 -3.27
N TYR A 95 28.66 -5.40 -4.24
CA TYR A 95 28.04 -5.03 -5.52
C TYR A 95 27.86 -6.23 -6.45
N SER A 96 28.78 -7.20 -6.40
CA SER A 96 28.65 -8.47 -7.13
C SER A 96 27.41 -9.22 -6.65
N ARG A 97 27.22 -9.33 -5.33
CA ARG A 97 26.04 -9.96 -4.72
C ARG A 97 24.74 -9.24 -5.09
N TRP A 98 24.72 -7.92 -4.98
CA TRP A 98 23.54 -7.13 -5.36
C TRP A 98 23.21 -7.24 -6.85
N ALA A 99 24.21 -7.25 -7.74
CA ALA A 99 23.97 -7.40 -9.17
C ALA A 99 23.36 -8.76 -9.52
N ILE A 100 23.81 -9.85 -8.88
CA ILE A 100 23.25 -11.19 -9.06
C ILE A 100 21.80 -11.24 -8.57
N GLU A 101 21.53 -10.69 -7.38
CA GLU A 101 20.18 -10.64 -6.83
C GLU A 101 19.24 -9.78 -7.68
N ALA A 102 19.71 -8.61 -8.14
CA ALA A 102 18.96 -7.73 -9.02
C ALA A 102 18.64 -8.40 -10.35
N LEU A 103 19.58 -9.15 -10.95
CA LEU A 103 19.35 -9.89 -12.19
C LEU A 103 18.23 -10.93 -12.02
N SER A 104 18.23 -11.68 -10.93
CA SER A 104 17.16 -12.66 -10.66
C SER A 104 15.79 -11.99 -10.54
N ARG A 105 15.71 -10.85 -9.85
CA ARG A 105 14.47 -10.07 -9.68
C ARG A 105 13.97 -9.47 -11.00
N TRP A 106 14.91 -9.05 -11.85
CA TRP A 106 14.67 -8.55 -13.20
C TRP A 106 14.09 -9.65 -14.09
N GLN A 107 14.77 -10.80 -14.19
CA GLN A 107 14.32 -11.95 -14.97
C GLN A 107 12.93 -12.46 -14.55
N ALA A 108 12.60 -12.39 -13.26
CA ALA A 108 11.28 -12.77 -12.78
C ALA A 108 10.13 -11.85 -13.27
N ARG A 109 10.45 -10.69 -13.86
CA ARG A 109 9.50 -9.66 -14.32
C ARG A 109 9.65 -9.30 -15.80
N GLU A 110 10.67 -9.82 -16.48
CA GLU A 110 10.78 -9.74 -17.93
C GLU A 110 9.94 -10.86 -18.56
N ALA A 111 9.02 -10.46 -19.43
CA ALA A 111 8.18 -11.36 -20.22
C ALA A 111 8.88 -11.74 -21.54
#